data_AF-A0A5C4J2L6-F1
#
_entry.id   AF-A0A5C4J2L6-F1
#
_cell.length_a   1.000
_cell.length_b   1.000
_cell.length_c   1.000
_cell.angle_alpha   90.00
_cell.angle_beta   90.00
_cell.angle_gamma   90.00
#
_symmetry.space_group_name_H-M   'P 1'
#
loop_
_entity.id
_entity.type
_entity.pdbx_description
1 polymer ?
#
loop_
_entity_poly.entity_id
_entity_poly.type
_entity_poly.pdbx_seq_one_letter_code
_entity_poly.pdbx_strand_id
1 'polypeptide(L)'
;MPRSRRTRRDIISAHCQNTITTAVNGDHFGAYEAFAAMQHRRDFPETGPIMAEALLKIIQRGCQALGAVTGDGVPDVAGFLPDERKSVARVREAVPGMTAQNMVAARRIHRTNARAAREMVETYATQGRDKARDLYQQRAAVENGAQNLLMMLWGTAINVQHQMRAATRAAKDCGLDR
;
A
#
# COMPACT_ATOMS: atom_id res chain seq x y z
N MET A 1 -25.95 20.65 16.91
CA MET A 1 -25.34 20.23 15.62
C MET A 1 -25.45 18.71 15.50
N PRO A 2 -26.07 18.16 14.45
CA PRO A 2 -26.10 16.71 14.27
C PRO A 2 -24.69 16.24 13.89
N ARG A 3 -24.10 15.32 14.67
CA ARG A 3 -22.85 14.64 14.29
C ARG A 3 -23.16 13.83 13.03
N SER A 4 -22.64 14.29 11.87
CA SER A 4 -22.69 13.54 10.61
C SER A 4 -22.19 12.11 10.85
N ARG A 5 -23.03 11.11 10.55
CA ARG A 5 -22.64 9.69 10.62
C ARG A 5 -21.53 9.47 9.59
N ARG A 6 -20.33 9.10 10.05
CA ARG A 6 -19.22 8.71 9.16
C ARG A 6 -19.68 7.57 8.25
N THR A 7 -19.37 7.68 6.96
CA THR A 7 -19.69 6.62 6.03
C THR A 7 -18.77 5.42 6.27
N ARG A 8 -19.19 4.23 5.81
CA ARG A 8 -18.36 3.02 5.87
C ARG A 8 -16.99 3.22 5.19
N ARG A 9 -16.95 3.99 4.10
CA ARG A 9 -15.71 4.36 3.40
C ARG A 9 -14.78 5.16 4.29
N ASP A 10 -15.31 6.14 5.02
CA ASP A 10 -14.52 7.00 5.90
C ASP A 10 -13.90 6.20 7.05
N ILE A 11 -14.66 5.24 7.58
CA ILE A 11 -14.19 4.35 8.66
C ILE A 11 -13.00 3.51 8.18
N ILE A 12 -13.13 2.85 7.02
CA ILE A 12 -12.05 2.01 6.47
C ILE A 12 -10.84 2.86 6.12
N SER A 13 -11.04 4.03 5.50
CA SER A 13 -9.95 4.95 5.14
C SER A 13 -9.17 5.41 6.37
N ALA A 14 -9.88 5.80 7.44
CA ALA A 14 -9.26 6.18 8.70
C ALA A 14 -8.49 5.02 9.35
N HIS A 15 -9.01 3.79 9.26
CA HIS A 15 -8.34 2.62 9.82
C HIS A 15 -7.07 2.26 9.06
N CYS A 16 -7.07 2.32 7.72
CA CYS A 16 -5.85 2.17 6.91
C CYS A 16 -4.79 3.22 7.27
N GLN A 17 -5.17 4.50 7.37
CA GLN A 17 -4.26 5.58 7.77
C GLN A 17 -3.66 5.34 9.16
N ASN A 18 -4.49 4.95 10.13
CA ASN A 18 -4.03 4.64 11.48
C ASN A 18 -3.03 3.49 11.46
N THR A 19 -3.35 2.41 10.75
CA THR A 19 -2.48 1.22 10.64
C THR A 19 -1.11 1.57 10.06
N ILE A 20 -1.08 2.39 8.99
CA ILE A 20 0.18 2.86 8.39
C ILE A 20 0.95 3.75 9.39
N THR A 21 0.25 4.65 10.07
CA THR A 21 0.86 5.56 11.07
C THR A 21 1.50 4.78 12.22
N THR A 22 0.81 3.75 12.72
CA THR A 22 1.31 2.82 13.74
C THR A 22 2.54 2.07 13.25
N ALA A 23 2.50 1.52 12.03
CA ALA A 23 3.65 0.82 11.45
C ALA A 23 4.89 1.73 11.36
N VAL A 24 4.72 2.98 10.95
CA VAL A 24 5.83 3.95 10.85
C VAL A 24 6.32 4.43 12.23
N ASN A 25 5.52 4.29 13.29
CA ASN A 25 5.91 4.60 14.68
C ASN A 25 6.67 3.45 15.37
N GLY A 26 6.86 2.30 14.71
CA GLY A 26 7.68 1.20 15.21
C GLY A 26 6.90 0.00 15.75
N ASP A 27 5.57 0.08 15.89
CA ASP A 27 4.74 -1.09 16.19
C ASP A 27 4.34 -1.82 14.91
N HIS A 28 5.32 -2.47 14.29
CA HIS A 28 5.14 -3.19 13.03
C HIS A 28 4.22 -4.41 13.18
N PHE A 29 4.30 -5.10 14.33
CA PHE A 29 3.52 -6.31 14.57
C PHE A 29 2.03 -5.97 14.77
N GLY A 30 1.71 -5.02 15.66
CA GLY A 30 0.32 -4.61 15.88
C GLY A 30 -0.31 -4.00 14.63
N ALA A 31 0.47 -3.24 13.84
CA ALA A 31 0.00 -2.75 12.55
C ALA A 31 -0.29 -3.87 11.53
N TYR A 32 0.56 -4.90 11.48
CA TYR A 32 0.32 -6.05 10.60
C TYR A 32 -0.92 -6.83 11.02
N GLU A 33 -1.11 -7.11 12.32
CA GLU A 33 -2.31 -7.80 12.81
C GLU A 33 -3.59 -7.04 12.50
N ALA A 34 -3.60 -5.71 12.71
CA ALA A 34 -4.74 -4.87 12.37
C ALA A 34 -5.04 -4.87 10.86
N PHE A 35 -3.99 -4.86 10.03
CA PHE A 35 -4.13 -4.96 8.58
C PHE A 35 -4.70 -6.33 8.15
N ALA A 36 -4.13 -7.42 8.66
CA ALA A 36 -4.58 -8.78 8.37
C ALA A 36 -6.03 -8.98 8.80
N ALA A 37 -6.43 -8.48 9.97
CA ALA A 37 -7.80 -8.54 10.45
C ALA A 37 -8.80 -7.89 9.48
N MET A 38 -8.41 -6.80 8.79
CA MET A 38 -9.25 -6.21 7.74
C MET A 38 -9.39 -7.10 6.50
N GLN A 39 -8.34 -7.83 6.13
CA GLN A 39 -8.35 -8.71 4.96
C GLN A 39 -9.18 -9.98 5.17
N HIS A 40 -9.34 -10.42 6.42
CA HIS A 40 -10.09 -11.63 6.76
C HIS A 40 -11.55 -11.35 7.19
N ARG A 41 -12.05 -10.14 7.00
CA ARG A 41 -13.44 -9.81 7.32
C ARG A 41 -14.41 -10.57 6.41
N ARG A 42 -15.57 -10.95 6.94
CA ARG A 42 -16.64 -11.59 6.15
C ARG A 42 -17.15 -10.71 5.01
N ASP A 43 -17.05 -9.39 5.17
CA ASP A 43 -17.46 -8.38 4.21
C ASP A 43 -16.31 -7.94 3.27
N PHE A 44 -15.21 -8.71 3.21
CA PHE A 44 -14.04 -8.41 2.38
C PHE A 44 -14.35 -8.10 0.90
N PRO A 45 -15.31 -8.74 0.21
CA PRO A 45 -15.69 -8.35 -1.14
C PRO A 45 -16.14 -6.89 -1.28
N GLU A 46 -16.76 -6.34 -0.23
CA GLU A 46 -17.18 -4.94 -0.15
C GLU A 46 -16.05 -4.04 0.36
N THR A 47 -15.31 -4.48 1.40
CA THR A 47 -14.31 -3.64 2.07
C THR A 47 -12.97 -3.59 1.34
N GLY A 48 -12.57 -4.64 0.64
CA GLY A 48 -11.30 -4.74 -0.08
C GLY A 48 -11.09 -3.63 -1.12
N PRO A 49 -12.05 -3.34 -2.02
CA PRO A 49 -11.96 -2.20 -2.93
C PRO A 49 -11.82 -0.85 -2.21
N ILE A 50 -12.45 -0.70 -1.05
CA ILE A 50 -12.39 0.54 -0.24
C ILE A 50 -11.01 0.67 0.41
N MET A 51 -10.44 -0.43 0.90
CA MET A 51 -9.07 -0.47 1.41
C MET A 51 -8.08 -0.12 0.32
N ALA A 52 -8.21 -0.72 -0.88
CA ALA A 52 -7.36 -0.40 -2.01
C ALA A 52 -7.42 1.10 -2.34
N GLU A 53 -8.62 1.67 -2.50
CA GLU A 53 -8.80 3.11 -2.72
C GLU A 53 -8.14 3.96 -1.64
N ALA A 54 -8.28 3.60 -0.36
CA ALA A 54 -7.67 4.33 0.74
C ALA A 54 -6.13 4.31 0.65
N LEU A 55 -5.54 3.15 0.36
CA LEU A 55 -4.08 3.01 0.17
C LEU A 55 -3.59 3.82 -1.03
N LEU A 56 -4.30 3.79 -2.15
CA LEU A 56 -3.97 4.55 -3.35
C LEU A 56 -3.96 6.05 -3.09
N LYS A 57 -4.93 6.57 -2.34
CA LYS A 57 -4.97 7.99 -1.94
C LYS A 57 -3.77 8.37 -1.07
N ILE A 58 -3.37 7.51 -0.14
CA ILE A 58 -2.19 7.75 0.71
C ILE A 58 -0.93 7.81 -0.15
N ILE A 59 -0.75 6.83 -1.03
CA ILE A 59 0.40 6.76 -1.95
C ILE A 59 0.44 8.00 -2.84
N GLN A 60 -0.66 8.34 -3.52
CA GLN A 60 -0.72 9.48 -4.43
C GLN A 60 -0.38 10.80 -3.73
N ARG A 61 -1.00 11.06 -2.56
CA ARG A 61 -0.72 12.28 -1.79
C ARG A 61 0.72 12.35 -1.34
N GLY A 62 1.30 11.23 -0.91
CA GLY A 62 2.68 11.21 -0.46
C GLY A 62 3.69 11.36 -1.60
N CYS A 63 3.44 10.74 -2.76
CA CYS A 63 4.22 10.98 -3.96
C CYS A 63 4.20 12.46 -4.37
N GLN A 64 3.03 13.09 -4.37
CA GLN A 64 2.89 14.53 -4.65
C GLN A 64 3.67 15.37 -3.63
N ALA A 65 3.54 15.09 -2.34
CA ALA A 65 4.25 15.82 -1.29
C ALA A 65 5.78 15.65 -1.36
N LEU A 66 6.26 14.52 -1.86
CA LEU A 66 7.69 14.23 -2.04
C LEU A 66 8.22 14.69 -3.41
N GLY A 67 7.37 15.24 -4.29
CA GLY A 67 7.75 15.57 -5.66
C GLY A 67 8.03 14.34 -6.54
N ALA A 68 7.68 13.14 -6.10
CA ALA A 68 7.85 11.89 -6.84
C ALA A 68 6.69 11.67 -7.82
N VAL A 69 6.56 12.57 -8.79
CA VAL A 69 5.55 12.55 -9.85
C VAL A 69 6.18 12.75 -11.22
N THR A 70 5.55 12.23 -12.26
CA THR A 70 5.92 12.54 -13.66
C THR A 70 5.52 13.97 -14.02
N GLY A 71 5.92 14.44 -15.21
CA GLY A 71 5.53 15.75 -15.74
C GLY A 71 4.01 15.97 -15.81
N ASP A 72 3.23 14.90 -15.96
CA ASP A 72 1.76 14.92 -16.01
C ASP A 72 1.10 14.72 -14.63
N GLY A 73 1.87 14.77 -13.54
CA GLY A 73 1.35 14.62 -12.17
C GLY A 73 1.01 13.19 -11.76
N VAL A 74 1.43 12.19 -12.55
CA VAL A 74 1.23 10.76 -12.24
C VAL A 74 2.24 10.33 -11.17
N PRO A 75 1.84 9.62 -10.10
CA PRO A 75 2.78 9.14 -9.08
C PRO A 75 3.88 8.22 -9.63
N ASP A 76 5.16 8.58 -9.43
CA ASP A 76 6.30 7.70 -9.71
C ASP A 76 6.59 6.80 -8.50
N VAL A 77 5.77 5.76 -8.35
CA VAL A 77 5.78 4.88 -7.17
C VAL A 77 6.91 3.85 -7.16
N ALA A 78 7.73 3.77 -8.21
CA ALA A 78 8.70 2.68 -8.38
C ALA A 78 9.70 2.61 -7.20
N GLY A 79 10.15 3.76 -6.71
CA GLY A 79 11.08 3.85 -5.56
C GLY A 79 10.47 3.52 -4.20
N PHE A 80 9.14 3.36 -4.11
CA PHE A 80 8.43 3.10 -2.86
C PHE A 80 7.90 1.67 -2.76
N LEU A 81 7.92 0.90 -3.84
CA LEU A 81 7.53 -0.49 -3.83
C LEU A 81 8.44 -1.27 -2.85
N PRO A 82 7.89 -2.22 -2.06
CA PRO A 82 8.68 -3.18 -1.30
C PRO A 82 9.83 -3.78 -2.14
N ASP A 83 11.04 -3.76 -1.59
CA ASP A 83 12.23 -4.23 -2.30
C ASP A 83 12.21 -5.76 -2.43
N GLU A 84 12.33 -6.25 -3.67
CA GLU A 84 12.29 -7.70 -3.96
C GLU A 84 13.42 -8.42 -3.24
N ARG A 85 14.65 -7.89 -3.30
CA ARG A 85 15.84 -8.56 -2.75
C ARG A 85 15.73 -8.71 -1.23
N LYS A 86 15.32 -7.66 -0.52
CA LYS A 86 15.07 -7.66 0.93
C LYS A 86 13.92 -8.60 1.29
N SER A 87 12.82 -8.55 0.55
CA SER A 87 11.67 -9.43 0.79
C SER A 87 12.06 -10.91 0.62
N VAL A 88 12.80 -11.24 -0.43
CA VAL A 88 13.31 -12.57 -0.74
C VAL A 88 14.31 -13.06 0.31
N ALA A 89 15.19 -12.19 0.80
CA ALA A 89 16.12 -12.52 1.88
C ALA A 89 15.37 -12.91 3.17
N ARG A 90 14.37 -12.10 3.56
CA ARG A 90 13.52 -12.38 4.73
C ARG A 90 12.75 -13.70 4.61
N VAL A 91 12.22 -14.01 3.42
CA VAL A 91 11.54 -15.29 3.17
C VAL A 91 12.48 -16.47 3.37
N ARG A 92 13.74 -16.36 2.90
CA ARG A 92 14.74 -17.40 3.08
C ARG A 92 15.09 -17.61 4.56
N GLU A 93 15.17 -16.55 5.34
CA GLU A 93 15.40 -16.62 6.79
C GLU A 93 14.22 -17.25 7.53
N ALA A 94 13.00 -16.86 7.18
CA ALA A 94 11.77 -17.34 7.82
C ALA A 94 11.43 -18.80 7.49
N VAL A 95 11.84 -19.29 6.32
CA VAL A 95 11.58 -20.68 5.88
C VAL A 95 12.89 -21.37 5.50
N PRO A 96 13.64 -21.87 6.50
CA PRO A 96 14.83 -22.66 6.26
C PRO A 96 14.51 -23.88 5.40
N GLY A 97 15.29 -24.12 4.33
CA GLY A 97 15.08 -25.26 3.42
C GLY A 97 14.25 -24.95 2.18
N MET A 98 13.90 -23.68 1.91
CA MET A 98 13.23 -23.32 0.66
C MET A 98 14.09 -23.68 -0.57
N THR A 99 13.52 -24.47 -1.49
CA THR A 99 14.19 -24.91 -2.71
C THR A 99 14.44 -23.73 -3.67
N ALA A 100 15.43 -23.87 -4.57
CA ALA A 100 15.71 -22.86 -5.58
C ALA A 100 14.49 -22.57 -6.49
N GLN A 101 13.70 -23.60 -6.81
CA GLN A 101 12.48 -23.47 -7.61
C GLN A 101 11.41 -22.63 -6.88
N ASN A 102 11.21 -22.88 -5.58
CA ASN A 102 10.28 -22.10 -4.77
C ASN A 102 10.74 -20.64 -4.64
N MET A 103 12.05 -20.39 -4.53
CA MET A 103 12.58 -19.04 -4.54
C MET A 103 12.32 -18.30 -5.87
N VAL A 104 12.44 -18.99 -7.01
CA VAL A 104 12.12 -18.42 -8.33
C VAL A 104 10.63 -18.07 -8.40
N ALA A 105 9.76 -18.94 -7.90
CA ALA A 105 8.32 -18.68 -7.81
C ALA A 105 8.01 -17.46 -6.92
N ALA A 106 8.62 -17.36 -5.74
CA ALA A 106 8.43 -16.23 -4.82
C ALA A 106 8.83 -14.89 -5.47
N ARG A 107 9.98 -14.86 -6.17
CA ARG A 107 10.43 -13.68 -6.94
C ARG A 107 9.43 -13.30 -8.03
N ARG A 108 8.93 -14.29 -8.79
CA ARG A 108 7.92 -14.06 -9.83
C ARG A 108 6.64 -13.46 -9.24
N ILE A 109 6.13 -14.02 -8.15
CA ILE A 109 4.94 -13.52 -7.45
C ILE A 109 5.16 -12.08 -6.98
N HIS A 110 6.29 -11.79 -6.34
CA HIS A 110 6.63 -10.43 -5.91
C HIS A 110 6.61 -9.44 -7.07
N ARG A 111 7.28 -9.75 -8.19
CA ARG A 111 7.32 -8.89 -9.38
C ARG A 111 5.94 -8.67 -9.99
N THR A 112 5.13 -9.72 -10.07
CA THR A 112 3.75 -9.61 -10.55
C THR A 112 2.93 -8.68 -9.65
N ASN A 113 3.03 -8.84 -8.34
CA ASN A 113 2.31 -8.00 -7.37
C ASN A 113 2.76 -6.54 -7.43
N ALA A 114 4.07 -6.31 -7.56
CA ALA A 114 4.64 -4.97 -7.70
C ALA A 114 4.14 -4.27 -8.98
N ARG A 115 4.10 -4.99 -10.11
CA ARG A 115 3.53 -4.49 -11.37
C ARG A 115 2.05 -4.17 -11.23
N ALA A 116 1.26 -5.06 -10.62
CA ALA A 116 -0.17 -4.85 -10.41
C ALA A 116 -0.46 -3.66 -9.49
N ALA A 117 0.33 -3.48 -8.42
CA ALA A 117 0.20 -2.33 -7.52
C ALA A 117 0.52 -1.02 -8.24
N ARG A 118 1.59 -0.99 -9.05
CA ARG A 118 1.94 0.17 -9.88
C ARG A 118 0.83 0.53 -10.87
N GLU A 119 0.37 -0.46 -11.63
CA GLU A 119 -0.74 -0.31 -12.59
C GLU A 119 -2.00 0.24 -11.92
N MET A 120 -2.31 -0.23 -10.71
CA MET A 120 -3.45 0.23 -9.93
C MET A 120 -3.31 1.70 -9.50
N VAL A 121 -2.12 2.13 -9.08
CA VAL A 121 -1.85 3.54 -8.73
C VAL A 121 -1.94 4.45 -9.95
N GLU A 122 -1.27 4.07 -11.04
CA GLU A 122 -1.29 4.85 -12.28
C GLU A 122 -2.72 4.97 -12.82
N THR A 123 -3.50 3.89 -12.81
CA THR A 123 -4.91 3.89 -13.25
C THR A 123 -5.76 4.79 -12.37
N TYR A 124 -5.62 4.71 -11.04
CA TYR A 124 -6.36 5.58 -10.13
C TYR A 124 -6.05 7.06 -10.36
N ALA A 125 -4.78 7.40 -10.62
CA ALA A 125 -4.35 8.76 -10.87
C ALA A 125 -4.85 9.31 -12.23
N THR A 126 -4.85 8.48 -13.28
CA THR A 126 -5.12 8.92 -14.67
C THR A 126 -6.56 8.72 -15.12
N GLN A 127 -7.21 7.64 -14.68
CA GLN A 127 -8.54 7.22 -15.12
C GLN A 127 -9.57 7.25 -13.98
N GLY A 128 -9.11 7.51 -12.75
CA GLY A 128 -9.97 7.70 -11.60
C GLY A 128 -10.42 6.41 -10.93
N ARG A 129 -11.32 6.62 -9.96
CA ARG A 129 -11.73 5.62 -8.97
C ARG A 129 -12.40 4.39 -9.56
N ASP A 130 -13.29 4.57 -10.54
CA ASP A 130 -14.10 3.47 -11.05
C ASP A 130 -13.25 2.50 -11.88
N LYS A 131 -12.34 3.01 -12.71
CA LYS A 131 -11.38 2.15 -13.45
C LYS A 131 -10.40 1.43 -12.56
N ALA A 132 -9.91 2.08 -11.51
CA ALA A 132 -9.11 1.38 -10.51
C ALA A 132 -9.91 0.26 -9.85
N ARG A 133 -11.18 0.50 -9.50
CA ARG A 133 -12.05 -0.54 -8.92
C ARG A 133 -12.24 -1.73 -9.87
N ASP A 134 -12.41 -1.50 -11.17
CA ASP A 134 -12.49 -2.57 -12.16
C ASP A 134 -11.22 -3.43 -12.16
N LEU A 135 -10.03 -2.79 -12.16
CA LEU A 135 -8.75 -3.50 -12.07
C LEU A 135 -8.61 -4.30 -10.78
N TYR A 136 -9.06 -3.74 -9.64
CA TYR A 136 -9.08 -4.49 -8.39
C TYR A 136 -9.93 -5.76 -8.51
N GLN A 137 -11.13 -5.68 -9.10
CA GLN A 137 -12.01 -6.84 -9.25
C GLN A 137 -11.39 -7.90 -10.16
N GLN A 138 -10.75 -7.50 -11.26
CA GLN A 138 -9.99 -8.41 -12.12
C GLN A 138 -8.87 -9.12 -11.36
N ARG A 139 -8.14 -8.39 -10.51
CA ARG A 139 -7.09 -8.98 -9.65
C ARG A 139 -7.68 -9.88 -8.56
N ALA A 140 -8.83 -9.52 -7.99
CA ALA A 140 -9.49 -10.30 -6.97
C ALA A 140 -10.02 -11.65 -7.48
N ALA A 141 -10.29 -11.77 -8.78
CA ALA A 141 -10.69 -13.02 -9.42
C ALA A 141 -9.54 -14.05 -9.55
N VAL A 142 -8.28 -13.62 -9.35
CA VAL A 142 -7.11 -14.52 -9.32
C VAL A 142 -6.94 -15.07 -7.90
N GLU A 143 -6.52 -16.33 -7.77
CA GLU A 143 -6.21 -16.94 -6.48
C GLU A 143 -5.24 -16.08 -5.66
N ASN A 144 -5.65 -15.73 -4.43
CA ASN A 144 -4.95 -14.82 -3.52
C ASN A 144 -4.65 -13.41 -4.09
N GLY A 145 -5.19 -13.05 -5.26
CA GLY A 145 -4.82 -11.83 -5.98
C GLY A 145 -5.20 -10.55 -5.24
N ALA A 146 -6.36 -10.53 -4.58
CA ALA A 146 -6.80 -9.37 -3.79
C ALA A 146 -5.89 -9.14 -2.56
N GLN A 147 -5.54 -10.21 -1.84
CA GLN A 147 -4.66 -10.15 -0.67
C GLN A 147 -3.25 -9.71 -1.08
N ASN A 148 -2.71 -10.30 -2.14
CA ASN A 148 -1.41 -9.98 -2.70
C ASN A 148 -1.30 -8.51 -3.14
N LEU A 149 -2.32 -7.99 -3.83
CA LEU A 149 -2.39 -6.59 -4.23
C LEU A 149 -2.44 -5.67 -3.01
N LEU A 150 -3.33 -5.95 -2.05
CA LEU A 150 -3.48 -5.13 -0.85
C LEU A 150 -2.22 -5.12 0.02
N MET A 151 -1.52 -6.25 0.17
CA MET A 151 -0.24 -6.29 0.88
C MET A 151 0.83 -5.43 0.21
N MET A 152 0.92 -5.50 -1.13
CA MET A 152 1.87 -4.69 -1.89
C MET A 152 1.55 -3.19 -1.77
N LEU A 153 0.27 -2.81 -1.90
CA LEU A 153 -0.18 -1.42 -1.71
C LEU A 153 0.07 -0.94 -0.27
N TRP A 154 -0.16 -1.78 0.74
CA TRP A 154 0.09 -1.45 2.14
C TRP A 154 1.58 -1.20 2.41
N GLY A 155 2.46 -2.10 1.96
CA GLY A 155 3.90 -1.91 2.08
C GLY A 155 4.40 -0.66 1.35
N THR A 156 3.84 -0.37 0.17
CA THR A 156 4.14 0.85 -0.59
C THR A 156 3.72 2.10 0.17
N ALA A 157 2.51 2.12 0.72
CA ALA A 157 2.00 3.25 1.51
C ALA A 157 2.83 3.50 2.78
N ILE A 158 3.32 2.44 3.44
CA ILE A 158 4.25 2.56 4.58
C ILE A 158 5.55 3.24 4.13
N ASN A 159 6.15 2.78 3.03
CA ASN A 159 7.42 3.35 2.53
C ASN A 159 7.25 4.83 2.17
N VAL A 160 6.16 5.20 1.49
CA VAL A 160 5.83 6.60 1.19
C VAL A 160 5.71 7.41 2.48
N GLN A 161 4.91 6.96 3.44
CA GLN A 161 4.68 7.69 4.69
C GLN A 161 5.96 7.83 5.52
N HIS A 162 6.81 6.81 5.52
CA HIS A 162 8.12 6.85 6.18
C HIS A 162 9.02 7.92 5.57
N GLN A 163 9.11 7.98 4.22
CA GLN A 163 9.88 9.01 3.53
C GLN A 163 9.32 10.42 3.76
N MET A 164 7.98 10.59 3.72
CA MET A 164 7.35 11.87 4.07
C MET A 164 7.78 12.35 5.45
N ARG A 165 7.74 11.48 6.47
CA ARG A 165 8.16 11.87 7.82
C ARG A 165 9.65 12.17 7.93
N ALA A 166 10.49 11.50 7.16
CA ALA A 166 11.91 11.81 7.10
C ALA A 166 12.14 13.20 6.48
N ALA A 167 11.46 13.50 5.37
CA ALA A 167 11.50 14.80 4.71
C ALA A 167 10.98 15.92 5.61
N THR A 168 9.84 15.73 6.28
CA THR A 168 9.30 16.71 7.24
C THR A 168 10.27 16.98 8.39
N ARG A 169 10.90 15.93 8.95
CA ARG A 169 11.91 16.11 10.01
C ARG A 169 13.11 16.89 9.52
N ALA A 170 13.65 16.54 8.35
CA ALA A 170 14.76 17.27 7.75
C ALA A 170 14.41 18.74 7.45
N ALA A 171 13.22 19.02 6.92
CA ALA A 171 12.76 20.39 6.68
C ALA A 171 12.68 21.21 7.98
N LYS A 172 12.16 20.61 9.05
CA LYS A 172 12.11 21.22 10.38
C LYS A 172 13.50 21.50 10.93
N ASP A 173 14.42 20.56 10.81
CA ASP A 173 15.81 20.70 11.26
C ASP A 173 16.55 21.81 10.48
N CYS A 174 16.16 22.05 9.23
CA CYS A 174 16.65 23.16 8.41
C CYS A 174 15.90 24.50 8.61
N GLY A 175 14.90 24.56 9.49
CA GLY A 175 14.12 25.78 9.73
C GLY A 175 13.18 26.18 8.57
N LEU A 176 12.82 25.23 7.71
CA LEU A 176 11.96 25.44 6.54
C LEU A 176 10.47 25.20 6.82
N ASP A 177 10.08 24.87 8.07
CA ASP A 177 8.68 24.85 8.50
C ASP A 177 8.17 26.30 8.62
N ARG A 178 7.63 26.86 7.53
CA ARG A 178 6.81 28.07 7.53
C ARG A 178 5.44 27.80 6.94
#